data_AF-A0A953U291-F1
#
_entry.id   AF-A0A953U291-F1
#
_cell.length_a   1.000
_cell.length_b   1.000
_cell.length_c   1.000
_cell.angle_alpha   90.00
_cell.angle_beta   90.00
_cell.angle_gamma   90.00
#
_symmetry.space_group_name_H-M   'P 1'
#
loop_
_entity.id
_entity.type
_entity.pdbx_description
1 polymer ?
#
loop_
_entity_poly.entity_id
_entity_poly.type
_entity_poly.pdbx_seq_one_letter_code
_entity_poly.pdbx_strand_id
1 'polypeptide(L)'
;MFTQLVLKELRDYLLSLRFQIGLLLALVVVSVSAFVLSAEYRRENHEYWQRLQQNEDFLSKYSHLNRDGNVLEPARPPSSLVLVEGLPDPANAQTLDSNPMPDLFRPADLTTAVGFIFSLLGIVLGFDAANGEKERGTLRLMLSNHLRRFDVIAAKWAGGMLVLMVALAAAWLAATVIVRIESSAHWDAADFGSLLALWGFALLYSAVFFTLALAFSTLSARSSVSVLASLFTWVLLVFVLPNISPYVAAQVVRVPSLAAIQRDIQYITSEERDNLGREGTAKVYEQLVVLG
;
A
#
# COMPACT_ATOMS: atom_id res chain seq x y z
N MET A 1 23.21 14.47 -27.94
CA MET A 1 23.37 13.00 -28.14
C MET A 1 22.70 12.20 -27.02
N PHE A 2 22.96 12.46 -25.73
CA PHE A 2 22.34 11.72 -24.62
C PHE A 2 20.80 11.67 -24.68
N THR A 3 20.12 12.81 -24.91
CA THR A 3 18.65 12.86 -25.03
C THR A 3 18.11 11.98 -26.16
N GLN A 4 18.81 11.89 -27.30
CA GLN A 4 18.42 11.03 -28.42
C GLN A 4 18.55 9.55 -28.04
N LEU A 5 19.56 9.22 -27.22
CA LEU A 5 19.72 7.87 -26.71
C LEU A 5 18.59 7.49 -25.75
N VAL A 6 18.23 8.40 -24.83
CA VAL A 6 17.07 8.20 -23.94
C VAL A 6 15.78 8.03 -24.74
N LEU A 7 15.56 8.86 -25.78
CA LEU A 7 14.36 8.78 -26.61
C LEU A 7 14.27 7.45 -27.38
N LYS A 8 15.41 6.95 -27.86
CA LYS A 8 15.53 5.62 -28.48
C LYS A 8 15.14 4.52 -27.48
N GLU A 9 15.77 4.50 -26.31
CA GLU A 9 15.47 3.50 -25.28
C GLU A 9 14.01 3.57 -24.81
N LEU A 10 13.47 4.78 -24.63
CA LEU A 10 12.06 4.98 -24.26
C LEU A 10 11.12 4.38 -25.31
N ARG A 11 11.38 4.61 -26.61
CA ARG A 11 10.58 4.01 -27.68
C ARG A 11 10.69 2.48 -27.67
N ASP A 12 11.89 1.95 -27.49
CA ASP A 12 12.13 0.49 -27.49
C ASP A 12 11.41 -0.19 -26.33
N TYR A 13 11.42 0.41 -25.13
CA TYR A 13 10.66 -0.10 -23.99
C TYR A 13 9.15 0.04 -24.18
N LEU A 14 8.67 1.20 -24.63
CA LEU A 14 7.24 1.50 -24.75
C LEU A 14 6.55 0.64 -25.84
N LEU A 15 7.25 0.36 -26.94
CA LEU A 15 6.77 -0.54 -28.00
C LEU A 15 7.02 -2.02 -27.70
N SER A 16 7.66 -2.36 -26.59
CA SER A 16 7.90 -3.75 -26.25
C SER A 16 6.60 -4.44 -25.80
N LEU A 17 6.36 -5.64 -26.33
CA LEU A 17 5.18 -6.45 -26.00
C LEU A 17 5.11 -6.74 -24.49
N ARG A 18 6.27 -6.98 -23.86
CA ARG A 18 6.40 -7.16 -22.41
C ARG A 18 5.87 -5.96 -21.61
N PHE A 19 6.12 -4.73 -22.07
CA PHE A 19 5.63 -3.53 -21.42
C PHE A 19 4.12 -3.43 -21.58
N GLN A 20 3.60 -3.68 -22.79
CA GLN A 20 2.16 -3.62 -23.06
C GLN A 20 1.37 -4.63 -22.24
N ILE A 21 1.84 -5.89 -22.16
CA ILE A 21 1.23 -6.91 -21.30
C ILE A 21 1.33 -6.49 -19.83
N GLY A 22 2.50 -6.04 -19.39
CA GLY A 22 2.70 -5.60 -18.01
C GLY A 22 1.82 -4.42 -17.62
N LEU A 23 1.67 -3.43 -18.51
CA LEU A 23 0.80 -2.28 -18.34
C LEU A 23 -0.67 -2.69 -18.29
N LEU A 24 -1.11 -3.54 -19.21
CA LEU A 24 -2.48 -4.05 -19.22
C LEU A 24 -2.79 -4.82 -17.94
N LEU A 25 -1.90 -5.72 -17.53
CA LEU A 25 -2.04 -6.48 -16.29
C LEU A 25 -2.11 -5.54 -15.08
N ALA A 26 -1.21 -4.56 -15.00
CA ALA A 26 -1.21 -3.58 -13.92
C ALA A 26 -2.50 -2.76 -13.89
N LEU A 27 -2.98 -2.29 -15.05
CA LEU A 27 -4.24 -1.54 -15.15
C LEU A 27 -5.43 -2.39 -14.72
N VAL A 28 -5.54 -3.64 -15.16
CA VAL A 28 -6.64 -4.53 -14.78
C VAL A 28 -6.60 -4.80 -13.28
N VAL A 29 -5.46 -5.23 -12.75
CA VAL A 29 -5.38 -5.58 -11.31
C VAL A 29 -5.61 -4.37 -10.44
N VAL A 30 -4.98 -3.22 -10.72
CA VAL A 30 -5.17 -2.00 -9.92
C VAL A 30 -6.60 -1.49 -10.03
N SER A 31 -7.23 -1.56 -11.21
CA SER A 31 -8.62 -1.13 -11.38
C SER A 31 -9.61 -2.03 -10.62
N VAL A 32 -9.46 -3.35 -10.73
CA VAL A 32 -10.29 -4.31 -10.00
C VAL A 32 -10.10 -4.13 -8.49
N SER A 33 -8.85 -4.00 -8.06
CA SER A 33 -8.52 -3.74 -6.65
C SER A 33 -9.16 -2.46 -6.15
N ALA A 34 -8.98 -1.35 -6.87
CA ALA A 34 -9.58 -0.06 -6.51
C ALA A 34 -11.11 -0.13 -6.44
N PHE A 35 -11.75 -0.87 -7.35
CA PHE A 35 -13.20 -1.08 -7.33
C PHE A 35 -13.64 -1.86 -6.09
N VAL A 36 -12.96 -2.98 -5.78
CA VAL A 36 -13.24 -3.80 -4.59
C VAL A 36 -13.06 -2.98 -3.30
N LEU A 37 -11.93 -2.27 -3.17
CA LEU A 37 -11.66 -1.43 -1.99
C LEU A 37 -12.67 -0.28 -1.87
N SER A 38 -13.11 0.32 -2.98
CA SER A 38 -14.14 1.36 -2.96
C SER A 38 -15.50 0.83 -2.52
N ALA A 39 -15.84 -0.39 -2.94
CA ALA A 39 -17.07 -1.05 -2.51
C ALA A 39 -17.04 -1.36 -1.00
N GLU A 40 -15.92 -1.86 -0.50
CA GLU A 40 -15.74 -2.14 0.94
C GLU A 40 -15.79 -0.85 1.76
N TYR A 41 -15.09 0.21 1.34
CA TYR A 41 -15.13 1.50 2.02
C TYR A 41 -16.54 2.07 2.13
N ARG A 42 -17.37 1.96 1.07
CA ARG A 42 -18.77 2.40 1.14
C ARG A 42 -19.56 1.64 2.20
N ARG A 43 -19.33 0.32 2.29
CA ARG A 43 -19.98 -0.55 3.26
C ARG A 43 -19.54 -0.19 4.67
N GLU A 44 -18.24 -0.12 4.91
CA GLU A 44 -17.66 0.23 6.21
C GLU A 44 -18.12 1.60 6.69
N ASN A 45 -18.16 2.60 5.79
CA ASN A 45 -18.66 3.93 6.12
C ASN A 45 -20.16 3.91 6.48
N HIS A 46 -21.01 3.14 5.79
CA HIS A 46 -22.42 3.00 6.17
C HIS A 46 -22.59 2.34 7.53
N GLU A 47 -21.85 1.25 7.79
CA GLU A 47 -21.88 0.55 9.08
C GLU A 47 -21.39 1.45 10.22
N TYR A 48 -20.34 2.25 10.00
CA TYR A 48 -19.82 3.23 10.95
C TYR A 48 -20.89 4.24 11.37
N TRP A 49 -21.57 4.89 10.40
CA TRP A 49 -22.61 5.89 10.72
C TRP A 49 -23.84 5.28 11.39
N GLN A 50 -24.21 4.05 11.02
CA GLN A 50 -25.30 3.32 11.68
C GLN A 50 -24.96 3.01 13.14
N ARG A 51 -23.74 2.54 13.41
CA ARG A 51 -23.28 2.27 14.77
C ARG A 51 -23.23 3.53 15.63
N LEU A 52 -22.76 4.65 15.07
CA LEU A 52 -22.72 5.92 15.77
C LEU A 52 -24.12 6.38 16.18
N GLN A 53 -25.09 6.33 15.25
CA GLN A 53 -26.49 6.67 15.55
C GLN A 53 -27.12 5.74 16.57
N GLN A 54 -26.87 4.43 16.49
CA GLN A 54 -27.36 3.46 17.47
C GLN A 54 -26.77 3.72 18.87
N ASN A 55 -25.48 4.05 18.94
CA ASN A 55 -24.81 4.41 20.19
C ASN A 55 -25.38 5.70 20.77
N GLU A 56 -25.61 6.74 19.97
CA GLU A 56 -26.25 7.99 20.41
C GLU A 56 -27.69 7.77 20.90
N ASP A 57 -28.48 6.99 20.16
CA ASP A 57 -29.86 6.62 20.55
C ASP A 57 -29.88 5.80 21.85
N PHE A 58 -28.91 4.91 22.02
CA PHE A 58 -28.77 4.13 23.24
C PHE A 58 -28.38 5.02 24.41
N LEU A 59 -27.40 5.91 24.24
CA LEU A 59 -26.96 6.86 25.25
C LEU A 59 -28.10 7.80 25.68
N SER A 60 -28.89 8.30 24.73
CA SER A 60 -30.02 9.20 25.06
C SER A 60 -31.15 8.49 25.81
N LYS A 61 -31.40 7.19 25.57
CA LYS A 61 -32.49 6.43 26.18
C LYS A 61 -32.10 5.68 27.45
N TYR A 62 -30.85 5.22 27.56
CA TYR A 62 -30.41 4.24 28.55
C TYR A 62 -29.14 4.63 29.30
N SER A 63 -28.64 5.87 29.19
CA SER A 63 -27.48 6.34 29.98
C SER A 63 -27.78 6.39 31.47
N HIS A 64 -27.71 5.22 32.09
CA HIS A 64 -27.50 5.05 33.50
C HIS A 64 -26.09 4.49 33.64
N LEU A 65 -25.25 5.21 34.39
CA LEU A 65 -23.78 5.09 34.51
C LEU A 65 -23.18 3.68 34.72
N ASN A 66 -23.99 2.64 34.88
CA ASN A 66 -23.57 1.28 35.26
C ASN A 66 -23.56 0.24 34.12
N ARG A 67 -23.90 0.56 32.87
CA ARG A 67 -24.10 -0.47 31.81
C ARG A 67 -23.32 -0.28 30.50
N ASP A 68 -22.35 0.63 30.45
CA ASP A 68 -21.75 1.07 29.18
C ASP A 68 -20.52 0.26 28.69
N GLY A 69 -20.14 -0.82 29.37
CA GLY A 69 -18.81 -1.43 29.19
C GLY A 69 -18.59 -2.14 27.86
N ASN A 70 -19.67 -2.59 27.24
CA ASN A 70 -19.64 -3.29 25.94
C ASN A 70 -20.38 -2.50 24.85
N VAL A 71 -20.86 -1.29 25.13
CA VAL A 71 -21.67 -0.49 24.18
C VAL A 71 -20.88 0.70 23.61
N LEU A 72 -19.81 1.13 24.30
CA LEU A 72 -19.00 2.28 23.91
C LEU A 72 -17.60 1.87 23.46
N GLU A 73 -17.48 0.93 22.51
CA GLU A 73 -16.21 0.80 21.78
C GLU A 73 -16.17 1.90 20.71
N PRO A 74 -15.21 2.85 20.78
CA PRO A 74 -15.07 3.88 19.76
C PRO A 74 -14.60 3.21 18.46
N ALA A 75 -15.54 2.92 17.56
CA ALA A 75 -15.22 2.54 16.19
C ALA A 75 -14.39 3.65 15.56
N ARG A 76 -13.31 3.28 14.86
CA ARG A 76 -12.48 4.27 14.17
C ARG A 76 -13.18 4.68 12.88
N PRO A 77 -13.14 5.97 12.49
CA PRO A 77 -13.65 6.36 11.19
C PRO A 77 -12.84 5.65 10.10
N PRO A 78 -13.48 5.22 9.01
CA PRO A 78 -12.79 4.56 7.92
C PRO A 78 -11.74 5.50 7.31
N SER A 79 -10.59 4.95 6.91
CA SER A 79 -9.47 5.74 6.42
C SER A 79 -9.83 6.50 5.13
N SER A 80 -9.51 7.80 5.06
CA SER A 80 -9.73 8.64 3.87
C SER A 80 -9.00 8.12 2.61
N LEU A 81 -7.86 7.45 2.81
CA LEU A 81 -7.05 6.83 1.75
C LEU A 81 -7.56 5.43 1.40
N VAL A 82 -8.72 5.36 0.73
CA VAL A 82 -9.37 4.12 0.27
C VAL A 82 -8.45 3.15 -0.49
N LEU A 83 -7.39 3.65 -1.12
CA LEU A 83 -6.45 2.85 -1.93
C LEU A 83 -5.45 2.02 -1.13
N VAL A 84 -5.30 2.30 0.16
CA VAL A 84 -4.37 1.62 1.07
C VAL A 84 -5.15 1.14 2.27
N GLU A 85 -5.03 -0.14 2.60
CA GLU A 85 -5.68 -0.67 3.79
C GLU A 85 -5.03 -0.08 5.04
N GLY A 86 -5.87 0.51 5.91
CA GLY A 86 -5.44 1.10 7.17
C GLY A 86 -5.15 0.05 8.24
N LEU A 87 -4.97 0.52 9.48
CA LEU A 87 -4.87 -0.38 10.62
C LEU A 87 -6.23 -1.07 10.87
N PRO A 88 -6.25 -2.38 11.18
CA PRO A 88 -7.49 -3.07 11.53
C PRO A 88 -8.16 -2.38 12.74
N ASP A 89 -9.49 -2.24 12.69
CA ASP A 89 -10.25 -1.69 13.82
C ASP A 89 -10.35 -2.73 14.95
N PRO A 90 -9.78 -2.47 16.15
CA PRO A 90 -9.87 -3.38 17.29
C PRO A 90 -11.31 -3.66 17.74
N ALA A 91 -12.27 -2.78 17.44
CA ALA A 91 -13.69 -2.97 17.80
C ALA A 91 -14.36 -4.08 16.96
N ASN A 92 -13.90 -4.30 15.72
CA ASN A 92 -14.41 -5.38 14.87
C ASN A 92 -13.88 -6.76 15.29
N ALA A 93 -12.79 -6.82 16.07
CA ALA A 93 -12.16 -8.10 16.46
C ALA A 93 -12.89 -8.85 17.58
N GLN A 94 -13.86 -8.22 18.26
CA GLN A 94 -14.50 -8.77 19.47
C GLN A 94 -16.02 -8.99 19.34
N THR A 95 -16.63 -8.68 18.19
CA THR A 95 -18.06 -8.85 17.99
C THR A 95 -18.40 -10.21 17.36
N LEU A 96 -19.45 -10.88 17.86
CA LEU A 96 -19.95 -12.15 17.32
C LEU A 96 -20.43 -12.04 15.86
N ASP A 97 -20.69 -10.83 15.37
CA ASP A 97 -21.10 -10.49 14.01
C ASP A 97 -19.93 -10.04 13.10
N SER A 98 -18.68 -10.14 13.55
CA SER A 98 -17.52 -9.79 12.74
C SER A 98 -17.49 -10.65 11.47
N ASN A 99 -17.57 -10.02 10.30
CA ASN A 99 -17.46 -10.72 9.02
C ASN A 99 -16.02 -11.26 8.89
N PRO A 100 -15.79 -12.59 8.90
CA PRO A 100 -14.44 -13.13 8.83
C PRO A 100 -13.84 -13.09 7.41
N MET A 101 -14.64 -12.73 6.39
CA MET A 101 -14.19 -12.76 4.99
C MET A 101 -13.00 -11.84 4.69
N PRO A 102 -12.94 -10.58 5.17
CA PRO A 102 -11.79 -9.70 4.91
C PRO A 102 -10.49 -10.22 5.53
N ASP A 103 -10.57 -10.90 6.69
CA ASP A 103 -9.39 -11.50 7.32
C ASP A 103 -8.89 -12.74 6.56
N LEU A 104 -9.80 -13.50 5.96
CA LEU A 104 -9.47 -14.69 5.16
C LEU A 104 -9.05 -14.35 3.71
N PHE A 105 -9.67 -13.32 3.13
CA PHE A 105 -9.47 -12.87 1.75
C PHE A 105 -9.20 -11.36 1.73
N ARG A 106 -8.08 -10.97 2.33
CA ARG A 106 -7.63 -9.58 2.34
C ARG A 106 -7.59 -9.03 0.90
N PRO A 107 -8.37 -7.98 0.57
CA PRO A 107 -8.36 -7.38 -0.76
C PRO A 107 -6.95 -6.93 -1.13
N ALA A 108 -6.56 -7.10 -2.40
CA ALA A 108 -5.29 -6.57 -2.87
C ALA A 108 -5.36 -5.04 -2.84
N ASP A 109 -4.52 -4.42 -2.01
CA ASP A 109 -4.40 -2.97 -1.94
C ASP A 109 -3.36 -2.44 -2.94
N LEU A 110 -3.24 -1.12 -3.04
CA LEU A 110 -2.27 -0.51 -3.96
C LEU A 110 -0.83 -0.86 -3.59
N THR A 111 -0.53 -1.05 -2.30
CA THR A 111 0.82 -1.43 -1.86
C THR A 111 1.17 -2.85 -2.30
N THR A 112 0.20 -3.78 -2.27
CA THR A 112 0.33 -5.14 -2.80
C THR A 112 0.57 -5.11 -4.31
N ALA A 113 -0.19 -4.30 -5.05
CA ALA A 113 0.01 -4.16 -6.50
C ALA A 113 1.42 -3.63 -6.83
N VAL A 114 1.91 -2.62 -6.10
CA VAL A 114 3.28 -2.12 -6.25
C VAL A 114 4.31 -3.19 -5.86
N GLY A 115 4.07 -3.86 -4.73
CA GLY A 115 4.91 -4.90 -4.16
C GLY A 115 5.20 -6.05 -5.12
N PHE A 116 4.17 -6.53 -5.82
CA PHE A 116 4.26 -7.68 -6.74
C PHE A 116 4.32 -7.30 -8.22
N ILE A 117 3.40 -6.48 -8.72
CA ILE A 117 3.24 -6.26 -10.16
C ILE A 117 4.30 -5.30 -10.67
N PHE A 118 4.47 -4.14 -10.02
CA PHE A 118 5.41 -3.12 -10.50
C PHE A 118 6.87 -3.51 -10.25
N SER A 119 7.17 -4.23 -9.17
CA SER A 119 8.50 -4.82 -8.96
C SER A 119 8.85 -5.84 -10.05
N LEU A 120 7.92 -6.74 -10.38
CA LEU A 120 8.11 -7.73 -11.44
C LEU A 120 8.21 -7.07 -12.82
N LEU A 121 7.39 -6.05 -13.10
CA LEU A 121 7.47 -5.27 -14.33
C LEU A 121 8.84 -4.60 -14.46
N GLY A 122 9.37 -4.03 -13.38
CA GLY A 122 10.73 -3.50 -13.32
C GLY A 122 11.78 -4.55 -13.72
N ILE A 123 11.66 -5.77 -13.21
CA ILE A 123 12.59 -6.86 -13.57
C ILE A 123 12.47 -7.24 -15.04
N VAL A 124 11.24 -7.44 -15.52
CA VAL A 124 10.93 -7.85 -16.88
C VAL A 124 11.44 -6.84 -17.92
N LEU A 125 11.44 -5.55 -17.58
CA LEU A 125 12.01 -4.51 -18.43
C LEU A 125 13.55 -4.46 -18.33
N GLY A 126 14.13 -4.72 -17.16
CA GLY A 126 15.56 -4.56 -16.91
C GLY A 126 16.45 -5.74 -17.31
N PHE A 127 15.95 -6.99 -17.27
CA PHE A 127 16.82 -8.18 -17.32
C PHE A 127 17.59 -8.39 -18.62
N ASP A 128 17.08 -7.93 -19.77
CA ASP A 128 17.71 -8.05 -21.08
C ASP A 128 18.19 -6.70 -21.64
N ALA A 129 18.04 -5.61 -20.88
CA ALA A 129 18.30 -4.26 -21.35
C ALA A 129 19.73 -4.09 -21.91
N ALA A 130 20.71 -4.78 -21.30
CA ALA A 130 22.08 -4.86 -21.80
C ALA A 130 22.37 -6.18 -22.53
N ASN A 131 21.84 -7.31 -22.06
CA ASN A 131 22.16 -8.62 -22.65
C ASN A 131 21.53 -8.84 -24.02
N GLY A 132 20.30 -8.38 -24.24
CA GLY A 132 19.65 -8.48 -25.54
C GLY A 132 20.42 -7.73 -26.63
N GLU A 133 21.06 -6.61 -26.29
CA GLU A 133 21.92 -5.87 -27.23
C GLU A 133 23.32 -6.48 -27.37
N LYS A 134 23.87 -7.10 -26.32
CA LYS A 134 25.11 -7.89 -26.43
C LYS A 134 24.92 -9.06 -27.38
N GLU A 135 23.83 -9.81 -27.24
CA GLU A 135 23.51 -10.98 -28.06
C GLU A 135 23.26 -10.61 -29.54
N ARG A 136 22.62 -9.46 -29.79
CA ARG A 136 22.40 -8.93 -31.15
C ARG A 136 23.63 -8.25 -31.74
N GLY A 137 24.71 -8.06 -30.98
CA GLY A 137 25.91 -7.33 -31.39
C GLY A 137 25.74 -5.82 -31.53
N THR A 138 24.54 -5.28 -31.28
CA THR A 138 24.25 -3.84 -31.41
C THR A 138 24.99 -3.02 -30.36
N LEU A 139 25.23 -3.57 -29.17
CA LEU A 139 26.00 -2.88 -28.12
C LEU A 139 27.46 -2.65 -28.54
N ARG A 140 28.07 -3.62 -29.24
CA ARG A 140 29.45 -3.51 -29.73
C ARG A 140 29.56 -2.43 -30.82
N LEU A 141 28.53 -2.33 -31.67
CA LEU A 141 28.44 -1.30 -32.71
C LEU A 141 28.23 0.11 -32.13
N MET A 142 27.44 0.24 -31.06
CA MET A 142 27.25 1.53 -30.38
C MET A 142 28.54 2.00 -29.70
N LEU A 143 29.28 1.07 -29.08
CA LEU A 143 30.54 1.37 -28.40
C LEU A 143 31.74 1.58 -29.34
N SER A 144 31.64 1.19 -30.62
CA SER A 144 32.66 1.55 -31.62
C SER A 144 32.53 3.00 -32.09
N ASN A 145 31.41 3.66 -31.78
CA ASN A 145 31.25 5.09 -31.97
C ASN A 145 31.80 5.87 -30.75
N HIS A 146 31.94 7.19 -30.83
CA HIS A 146 32.43 8.07 -29.76
C HIS A 146 31.42 8.23 -28.61
N LEU A 147 30.95 7.13 -28.03
CA LEU A 147 30.00 7.09 -26.92
C LEU A 147 30.65 6.49 -25.68
N ARG A 148 30.50 7.16 -24.53
CA ARG A 148 31.00 6.64 -23.26
C ARG A 148 30.10 5.51 -22.77
N ARG A 149 30.69 4.48 -22.16
CA ARG A 149 29.94 3.33 -21.59
C ARG A 149 28.91 3.76 -20.54
N PHE A 150 29.26 4.78 -19.75
CA PHE A 150 28.36 5.34 -18.73
C PHE A 150 27.11 5.97 -19.36
N ASP A 151 27.26 6.74 -20.44
CA ASP A 151 26.13 7.40 -21.11
C ASP A 151 25.12 6.38 -21.66
N VAL A 152 25.60 5.22 -22.12
CA VAL A 152 24.74 4.13 -22.59
C VAL A 152 23.93 3.52 -21.45
N ILE A 153 24.57 3.20 -20.33
CA ILE A 153 23.88 2.62 -19.17
C ILE A 153 22.93 3.63 -18.54
N ALA A 154 23.34 4.89 -18.42
CA ALA A 154 22.50 5.97 -17.88
C ALA A 154 21.28 6.22 -18.76
N ALA A 155 21.41 6.17 -20.09
CA ALA A 155 20.27 6.32 -20.99
C ALA A 155 19.30 5.12 -20.92
N LYS A 156 19.83 3.89 -20.76
CA LYS A 156 19.01 2.69 -20.53
C LYS A 156 18.23 2.79 -19.23
N TRP A 157 18.90 3.26 -18.18
CA TRP A 157 18.28 3.46 -16.88
C TRP A 157 17.18 4.53 -16.96
N ALA A 158 17.48 5.70 -17.54
CA ALA A 158 16.53 6.80 -17.68
C ALA A 158 15.33 6.43 -18.56
N GLY A 159 15.56 5.76 -19.70
CA GLY A 159 14.48 5.33 -20.60
C GLY A 159 13.53 4.34 -19.93
N GLY A 160 14.07 3.34 -19.23
CA GLY A 160 13.25 2.36 -18.51
C GLY A 160 12.52 2.97 -17.31
N MET A 161 13.17 3.89 -16.59
CA MET A 161 12.57 4.60 -15.45
C MET A 161 11.40 5.49 -15.88
N LEU A 162 11.53 6.21 -17.00
CA LEU A 162 10.43 7.00 -17.56
C LEU A 162 9.24 6.12 -17.96
N VAL A 163 9.50 4.95 -18.54
CA VAL A 163 8.44 4.01 -18.95
C VAL A 163 7.73 3.42 -17.73
N LEU A 164 8.46 3.06 -16.68
CA LEU A 164 7.88 2.63 -15.40
C LEU A 164 7.07 3.75 -14.75
N MET A 165 7.57 4.99 -14.75
CA MET A 165 6.87 6.16 -14.24
C MET A 165 5.53 6.37 -14.96
N VAL A 166 5.51 6.25 -16.28
CA VAL A 166 4.28 6.37 -17.10
C VAL A 166 3.30 5.25 -16.77
N ALA A 167 3.75 3.99 -16.67
CA ALA A 167 2.88 2.88 -16.31
C ALA A 167 2.28 3.02 -14.90
N LEU A 168 3.12 3.42 -13.94
CA LEU A 168 2.69 3.65 -12.57
C LEU A 168 1.69 4.79 -12.50
N ALA A 169 1.96 5.92 -13.17
CA ALA A 169 1.04 7.04 -13.25
C ALA A 169 -0.30 6.66 -13.90
N ALA A 170 -0.29 5.87 -14.98
CA ALA A 170 -1.51 5.42 -15.64
C ALA A 170 -2.37 4.55 -14.70
N ALA A 171 -1.77 3.59 -13.99
CA ALA A 171 -2.47 2.76 -13.03
C ALA A 171 -2.99 3.56 -11.82
N TRP A 172 -2.19 4.51 -11.32
CA TRP A 172 -2.60 5.38 -10.21
C TRP A 172 -3.78 6.26 -10.60
N LEU A 173 -3.74 6.87 -11.79
CA LEU A 173 -4.84 7.68 -12.31
C LEU A 173 -6.11 6.84 -12.46
N ALA A 174 -6.02 5.64 -13.04
CA ALA A 174 -7.16 4.73 -13.13
C ALA A 174 -7.75 4.42 -11.74
N ALA A 175 -6.91 4.09 -10.76
CA ALA A 175 -7.33 3.82 -9.40
C ALA A 175 -8.04 5.02 -8.76
N THR A 176 -7.45 6.21 -8.88
CA THR A 176 -8.04 7.43 -8.30
C THR A 176 -9.37 7.80 -8.95
N VAL A 177 -9.51 7.63 -10.27
CA VAL A 177 -10.78 7.86 -10.98
C VAL A 177 -11.86 6.90 -10.48
N ILE A 178 -11.55 5.61 -10.33
CA ILE A 178 -12.49 4.61 -9.82
C ILE A 178 -12.94 4.97 -8.41
N VAL A 179 -11.99 5.30 -7.52
CA VAL A 179 -12.31 5.69 -6.14
C VAL A 179 -13.16 6.95 -6.10
N ARG A 180 -12.92 7.93 -6.98
CA ARG A 180 -13.74 9.15 -7.04
C ARG A 180 -15.16 8.93 -7.55
N ILE A 181 -15.38 7.92 -8.40
CA ILE A 181 -16.71 7.57 -8.93
C ILE A 181 -17.46 6.70 -7.92
N GLU A 182 -16.78 5.70 -7.35
CA GLU A 182 -17.42 4.69 -6.52
C GLU A 182 -17.49 5.07 -5.04
N SER A 183 -16.43 5.67 -4.49
CA SER A 183 -16.40 6.08 -3.09
C SER A 183 -16.90 7.52 -2.96
N SER A 184 -17.82 7.76 -2.02
CA SER A 184 -18.18 9.12 -1.58
C SER A 184 -17.14 9.71 -0.61
N ALA A 185 -15.88 9.24 -0.70
CA ALA A 185 -14.80 9.70 0.15
C ALA A 185 -14.48 11.17 -0.17
N HIS A 186 -14.50 12.00 0.86
CA HIS A 186 -14.08 13.40 0.76
C HIS A 186 -12.57 13.44 0.95
N TRP A 187 -11.84 13.78 -0.12
CA TRP A 187 -10.38 13.94 -0.05
C TRP A 187 -10.04 15.38 0.26
N ASP A 188 -9.26 15.58 1.32
CA ASP A 188 -8.65 16.85 1.64
C ASP A 188 -7.29 17.03 0.91
N ALA A 189 -6.72 18.23 0.97
CA ALA A 189 -5.41 18.53 0.40
C ALA A 189 -4.29 17.64 1.01
N ALA A 190 -4.43 17.26 2.28
CA ALA A 190 -3.51 16.34 2.95
C ALA A 190 -3.56 14.91 2.35
N ASP A 191 -4.74 14.44 1.95
CA ASP A 191 -4.89 13.13 1.31
C ASP A 191 -4.22 13.11 -0.07
N PHE A 192 -4.34 14.20 -0.82
CA PHE A 192 -3.67 14.33 -2.11
C PHE A 192 -2.14 14.33 -1.98
N GLY A 193 -1.62 15.03 -0.97
CA GLY A 193 -0.19 15.00 -0.63
C GLY A 193 0.29 13.59 -0.29
N SER A 194 -0.51 12.86 0.48
CA SER A 194 -0.22 11.46 0.86
C SER A 194 -0.26 10.52 -0.35
N LEU A 195 -1.24 10.67 -1.25
CA LEU A 195 -1.31 9.91 -2.50
C LEU A 195 -0.10 10.16 -3.42
N LEU A 196 0.33 11.42 -3.53
CA LEU A 196 1.51 11.76 -4.32
C LEU A 196 2.80 11.21 -3.69
N ALA A 197 2.91 11.27 -2.37
CA ALA A 197 4.03 10.66 -1.64
C ALA A 197 4.08 9.14 -1.85
N LEU A 198 2.93 8.46 -1.76
CA LEU A 198 2.82 7.03 -2.03
C LEU A 198 3.23 6.69 -3.47
N TRP A 199 2.82 7.49 -4.46
CA TRP A 199 3.27 7.32 -5.84
C TRP A 199 4.79 7.47 -5.97
N GLY A 200 5.38 8.45 -5.29
CA GLY A 200 6.83 8.64 -5.23
C GLY A 200 7.57 7.46 -4.60
N PHE A 201 7.08 6.93 -3.48
CA PHE A 201 7.65 5.74 -2.85
C PHE A 201 7.49 4.48 -3.71
N ALA A 202 6.36 4.31 -4.38
CA ALA A 202 6.14 3.21 -5.30
C ALA A 202 7.09 3.27 -6.51
N LEU A 203 7.34 4.47 -7.02
CA LEU A 203 8.31 4.71 -8.08
C LEU A 203 9.74 4.37 -7.62
N LEU A 204 10.13 4.82 -6.42
CA LEU A 204 11.43 4.50 -5.83
C LEU A 204 11.61 3.00 -5.61
N TYR A 205 10.60 2.33 -5.05
CA TYR A 205 10.58 0.88 -4.86
C TYR A 205 10.77 0.14 -6.19
N SER A 206 9.99 0.50 -7.21
CA SER A 206 10.10 -0.10 -8.54
C SER A 206 11.47 0.17 -9.20
N ALA A 207 12.05 1.35 -8.96
CA ALA A 207 13.37 1.71 -9.45
C ALA A 207 14.48 0.82 -8.88
N VAL A 208 14.37 0.38 -7.63
CA VAL A 208 15.33 -0.55 -7.02
C VAL A 208 15.35 -1.87 -7.78
N PHE A 209 14.18 -2.46 -8.04
CA PHE A 209 14.10 -3.72 -8.79
C PHE A 209 14.53 -3.60 -10.24
N PHE A 210 14.15 -2.50 -10.90
CA PHE A 210 14.62 -2.24 -12.27
C PHE A 210 16.14 -2.07 -12.34
N THR A 211 16.73 -1.33 -11.40
CA THR A 211 18.18 -1.13 -11.33
C THR A 211 18.91 -2.44 -11.03
N LEU A 212 18.35 -3.27 -10.15
CA LEU A 212 18.87 -4.60 -9.82
C LEU A 212 18.84 -5.53 -11.04
N ALA A 213 17.74 -5.55 -11.80
CA ALA A 213 17.65 -6.32 -13.03
C ALA A 213 18.61 -5.81 -14.12
N LEU A 214 18.76 -4.50 -14.26
CA LEU A 214 19.74 -3.89 -15.15
C LEU A 214 21.18 -4.26 -14.74
N ALA A 215 21.47 -4.27 -13.43
CA ALA A 215 22.77 -4.70 -12.91
C ALA A 215 23.07 -6.16 -13.30
N PHE A 216 22.14 -7.09 -13.03
CA PHE A 216 22.29 -8.49 -13.48
C PHE A 216 22.39 -8.62 -15.00
N SER A 217 21.70 -7.76 -15.75
CA SER A 217 21.82 -7.70 -17.21
C SER A 217 23.20 -7.24 -17.66
N THR A 218 23.86 -6.34 -16.94
CA THR A 218 25.22 -5.91 -17.30
C THR A 218 26.28 -6.93 -16.91
N LEU A 219 26.11 -7.62 -15.77
CA LEU A 219 27.03 -8.62 -15.23
C LEU A 219 26.97 -9.96 -15.98
N SER A 220 25.80 -10.36 -16.43
CA SER A 220 25.62 -11.67 -17.08
C SER A 220 26.07 -11.65 -18.55
N ALA A 221 26.43 -12.83 -19.07
CA ALA A 221 26.79 -13.01 -20.48
C ALA A 221 25.61 -13.47 -21.35
N ARG A 222 24.57 -14.06 -20.73
CA ARG A 222 23.37 -14.58 -21.40
C ARG A 222 22.11 -14.01 -20.75
N SER A 223 21.10 -13.72 -21.55
CA SER A 223 19.81 -13.20 -21.09
C SER A 223 19.14 -14.14 -20.08
N SER A 224 19.17 -15.46 -20.31
CA SER A 224 18.57 -16.46 -19.41
C SER A 224 19.14 -16.43 -17.98
N VAL A 225 20.45 -16.23 -17.83
CA VAL A 225 21.11 -16.17 -16.51
C VAL A 225 20.70 -14.89 -15.78
N SER A 226 20.58 -13.77 -16.51
CA SER A 226 20.14 -12.50 -15.95
C SER A 226 18.70 -12.55 -15.43
N VAL A 227 17.77 -13.14 -16.19
CA VAL A 227 16.38 -13.36 -15.74
C VAL A 227 16.37 -14.18 -14.47
N LEU A 228 17.06 -15.33 -14.48
CA LEU A 228 17.03 -16.28 -13.37
C LEU A 228 17.61 -15.67 -12.10
N ALA A 229 18.75 -14.96 -12.19
CA ALA A 229 19.36 -14.27 -11.05
C ALA A 229 18.47 -13.14 -10.50
N SER A 230 17.85 -12.36 -11.40
CA SER A 230 16.96 -11.26 -11.00
C SER A 230 15.70 -11.77 -10.32
N LEU A 231 15.06 -12.80 -10.89
CA LEU A 231 13.86 -13.42 -10.31
C LEU A 231 14.17 -14.13 -8.98
N PHE A 232 15.28 -14.86 -8.90
CA PHE A 232 15.69 -15.50 -7.65
C PHE A 232 15.90 -14.47 -6.53
N THR A 233 16.62 -13.38 -6.83
CA THR A 233 16.83 -12.29 -5.89
C THR A 233 15.51 -11.63 -5.50
N TRP A 234 14.60 -11.44 -6.44
CA TRP A 234 13.27 -10.91 -6.18
C TRP A 234 12.44 -11.80 -5.26
N VAL A 235 12.43 -13.12 -5.48
CA VAL A 235 11.74 -14.07 -4.58
C VAL A 235 12.30 -13.97 -3.15
N LEU A 236 13.63 -13.87 -3.02
CA LEU A 236 14.24 -13.69 -1.70
C LEU A 236 13.80 -12.39 -1.03
N LEU A 237 13.74 -11.29 -1.78
CA LEU A 237 13.41 -9.97 -1.22
C LEU A 237 11.91 -9.77 -0.95
N VAL A 238 11.04 -10.30 -1.80
CA VAL A 238 9.59 -10.06 -1.75
C VAL A 238 8.84 -11.15 -0.99
N PHE A 239 9.30 -12.40 -1.05
CA PHE A 239 8.66 -13.50 -0.32
C PHE A 239 9.45 -13.93 0.91
N VAL A 240 10.73 -14.24 0.78
CA VAL A 240 11.48 -14.87 1.88
C VAL A 240 11.75 -13.87 3.01
N LEU A 241 12.25 -12.67 2.68
CA LEU A 241 12.61 -11.66 3.67
C LEU A 241 11.40 -11.22 4.53
N PRO A 242 10.23 -10.87 3.97
CA PRO A 242 9.09 -10.42 4.78
C PRO A 242 8.53 -11.56 5.64
N ASN A 243 8.49 -12.79 5.13
CA ASN A 243 7.99 -13.94 5.90
C ASN A 243 8.90 -14.34 7.07
N ILE A 244 10.22 -14.18 6.94
CA ILE A 244 11.17 -14.48 8.02
C ILE A 244 11.26 -13.33 9.04
N SER A 245 10.95 -12.10 8.62
CA SER A 245 11.11 -10.89 9.44
C SER A 245 10.43 -10.94 10.83
N PRO A 246 9.19 -11.45 11.02
CA PRO A 246 8.55 -11.45 12.33
C PRO A 246 9.22 -12.44 13.28
N TYR A 247 9.70 -13.58 12.76
CA TYR A 247 10.41 -14.58 13.55
C TYR A 247 11.74 -14.04 14.06
N VAL A 248 12.47 -13.31 13.22
CA VAL A 248 13.71 -12.64 13.62
C VAL A 248 13.42 -11.53 14.62
N ALA A 249 12.38 -10.72 14.38
CA ALA A 249 11.98 -9.65 15.29
C ALA A 249 11.59 -10.19 16.68
N ALA A 250 10.90 -11.33 16.76
CA ALA A 250 10.50 -11.95 18.02
C ALA A 250 11.69 -12.44 18.87
N GLN A 251 12.86 -12.69 18.26
CA GLN A 251 14.09 -13.01 19.01
C GLN A 251 14.74 -11.78 19.63
N VAL A 252 14.52 -10.59 19.07
CA VAL A 252 15.13 -9.33 19.50
C VAL A 252 14.21 -8.56 20.45
N VAL A 253 12.90 -8.55 20.18
CA VAL A 253 11.89 -7.82 20.94
C VAL A 253 10.91 -8.80 21.58
N ARG A 254 10.74 -8.73 22.90
CA ARG A 254 9.67 -9.45 23.59
C ARG A 254 8.33 -8.80 23.25
N VAL A 255 7.58 -9.43 22.35
CA VAL A 255 6.21 -9.00 22.04
C VAL A 255 5.30 -9.44 23.20
N PRO A 256 4.59 -8.52 23.89
CA PRO A 256 3.66 -8.89 24.94
C PRO A 256 2.56 -9.80 24.38
N SER A 257 2.15 -10.81 25.16
CA SER A 257 1.07 -11.72 24.75
C SER A 257 -0.24 -10.95 24.57
N LEU A 258 -1.10 -11.38 23.63
CA LEU A 258 -2.43 -10.78 23.41
C LEU A 258 -3.23 -10.64 24.70
N ALA A 259 -3.17 -11.62 25.60
CA ALA A 259 -3.85 -11.57 26.90
C ALA A 259 -3.34 -10.46 27.83
N ALA A 260 -2.06 -10.09 27.73
CA ALA A 260 -1.50 -8.97 28.49
C ALA A 260 -1.99 -7.64 27.91
N ILE A 261 -1.95 -7.49 26.58
CA ILE A 261 -2.45 -6.29 25.88
C ILE A 261 -3.95 -6.08 26.19
N GLN A 262 -4.75 -7.14 26.15
CA GLN A 262 -6.18 -7.04 26.38
C GLN A 262 -6.52 -6.72 27.84
N ARG A 263 -5.71 -7.22 28.79
CA ARG A 263 -5.81 -6.82 30.20
C ARG A 263 -5.47 -5.35 30.39
N ASP A 264 -4.42 -4.86 29.73
CA ASP A 264 -4.01 -3.46 29.82
C ASP A 264 -5.07 -2.54 29.21
N ILE A 265 -5.67 -2.92 28.06
CA ILE A 265 -6.81 -2.20 27.47
C ILE A 265 -7.98 -2.17 28.45
N GLN A 266 -8.38 -3.32 29.00
CA GLN A 266 -9.48 -3.38 29.97
C GLN A 266 -9.23 -2.52 31.21
N TYR A 267 -8.01 -2.53 31.73
CA TYR A 267 -7.61 -1.72 32.87
C TYR A 267 -7.72 -0.21 32.55
N ILE A 268 -7.12 0.25 31.45
CA ILE A 268 -7.16 1.66 31.02
C ILE A 268 -8.60 2.11 30.79
N THR A 269 -9.38 1.31 30.07
CA THR A 269 -10.80 1.62 29.80
C THR A 269 -11.62 1.67 31.09
N SER A 270 -11.35 0.82 32.07
CA SER A 270 -12.05 0.89 33.36
C SER A 270 -11.72 2.15 34.16
N GLU A 271 -10.45 2.59 34.14
CA GLU A 271 -9.98 3.75 34.88
C GLU A 271 -10.52 5.07 34.29
N GLU A 272 -10.52 5.20 32.95
CA GLU A 272 -11.15 6.36 32.28
C GLU A 272 -12.65 6.45 32.58
N ARG A 273 -13.35 5.31 32.61
CA ARG A 273 -14.79 5.26 32.92
C ARG A 273 -15.09 5.74 34.33
N ASP A 274 -14.29 5.33 35.31
CA ASP A 274 -14.45 5.78 36.70
C ASP A 274 -14.24 7.30 36.83
N ASN A 275 -13.28 7.86 36.10
CA ASN A 275 -13.01 9.31 36.11
C ASN A 275 -14.14 10.11 35.47
N LEU A 276 -14.67 9.68 34.33
CA LEU A 276 -15.82 10.32 33.67
C LEU A 276 -17.09 10.28 34.55
N GLY A 277 -17.33 9.17 35.25
CA GLY A 277 -18.43 9.06 36.21
C GLY A 277 -18.31 10.05 37.38
N ARG A 278 -17.10 10.26 37.89
CA ARG A 278 -16.82 11.27 38.94
C ARG A 278 -17.03 12.69 38.44
N GLU A 279 -16.60 13.03 37.24
CA GLU A 279 -16.83 14.36 36.66
C GLU A 279 -18.31 14.63 36.37
N GLY A 280 -19.02 13.65 35.83
CA GLY A 280 -20.46 13.75 35.55
C GLY A 280 -21.27 13.95 36.83
N THR A 281 -20.98 13.18 37.89
CA THR A 281 -21.63 13.35 39.20
C THR A 281 -21.30 14.69 39.84
N ALA A 282 -20.05 15.17 39.76
CA ALA A 282 -19.66 16.48 40.26
C ALA A 282 -20.42 17.64 39.59
N LYS A 283 -20.60 17.61 38.26
CA LYS A 283 -21.38 18.62 37.52
C LYS A 283 -22.86 18.63 37.91
N VAL A 284 -23.44 17.45 38.14
CA VAL A 284 -24.84 17.34 38.61
C VAL A 284 -24.98 17.92 40.01
N TYR A 285 -24.01 17.66 40.90
CA TYR A 285 -23.99 18.26 42.24
C TYR A 285 -23.85 19.79 42.20
N GLU A 286 -22.98 20.35 41.34
CA GLU A 286 -22.87 21.80 41.16
C GLU A 286 -24.18 22.43 40.66
N GLN A 287 -24.85 21.81 39.67
CA GLN A 287 -26.13 22.32 39.17
C GLN A 287 -27.24 22.27 40.22
N LEU A 288 -27.28 21.24 41.06
CA LEU A 288 -28.26 21.13 42.15
C LEU A 288 -28.00 22.14 43.28
N VAL A 289 -26.74 22.48 43.56
CA VAL A 289 -26.36 23.47 44.58
C VAL A 289 -26.63 24.91 44.11
N VAL A 290 -26.60 25.19 42.81
CA VAL A 290 -26.89 26.52 42.24
C VAL A 290 -28.40 26.80 42.11
N LEU A 291 -29.24 25.75 42.08
CA LEU A 291 -30.70 25.85 41.95
C LEU A 291 -31.48 25.76 43.26
N GLY A 292 -30.82 25.52 44.40
CA GLY A 292 -31.40 25.50 45.75
C GLY A 292 -30.99 26.70 46.58
#